data_AF-A0A1I1E9N7-F1
#
_entry.id   AF-A0A1I1E9N7-F1
#
_cell.length_a   1.000
_cell.length_b   1.000
_cell.length_c   1.000
_cell.angle_alpha   90.00
_cell.angle_beta   90.00
_cell.angle_gamma   90.00
#
_symmetry.space_group_name_H-M   'P 1'
#
loop_
_entity.id
_entity.type
_entity.pdbx_description
1 polymer ?
#
loop_
_entity_poly.entity_id
_entity_poly.type
_entity_poly.pdbx_seq_one_letter_code
_entity_poly.pdbx_strand_id
1 'polypeptide(L)'
;MRKRYLLLALGVLLMGSVQAQRLSATLNYSRFRLDSTQNLLEVYLQFDAATLRLKPDAKKQFQGKVNVAVWVQDSSRTFFADKFEMTTPTAADTLSFKKNLLNTIKRIPLPNGKFTLHLLASDPNSHDTAALRAQLPVELNFNNKNLNFSDIQLLDKYEKATAKSVIVKHGMELWPQVQGFYPAKQHQISFFVELYNATKVLGDTASFALAYAVRKNGTYKNIPELTRILYKKAQATNVFFGTLDVSNLPSGNYDLVVEIIDGNRKMLVQQSKFFQRSNPKADAGLDIAANSESVSGTNVNYGEDFTSKLKPEDLKDYLRALEPLANRQENASIIALSNGGNVVAQRKYLYDFFRRRNPESPTKAFIEYAQRIAVAEEKYSTKTMKAYETDRGRIFLKHGPPNQIENEFTDRKRTSHLEISSLPPYEVWYYYAIEERNQTNVEFAFVQTSLGNNNYKLLHSTAIGEFKNTDWRTALEKKATNSNNFDYMPVDK
;
A
#
# COMPACT_ATOMS: atom_id res chain seq x y z
N MET A 1 -53.32 35.21 38.56
CA MET A 1 -52.07 35.34 37.76
C MET A 1 -51.14 34.18 38.13
N ARG A 2 -50.99 33.16 37.27
CA ARG A 2 -50.12 32.00 37.51
C ARG A 2 -48.94 32.06 36.54
N LYS A 3 -47.73 32.30 37.05
CA LYS A 3 -46.48 32.16 36.30
C LYS A 3 -46.17 30.67 36.17
N ARG A 4 -46.03 30.16 34.94
CA ARG A 4 -45.46 28.84 34.64
C ARG A 4 -44.06 29.06 34.08
N TYR A 5 -43.05 28.58 34.80
CA TYR A 5 -41.68 28.48 34.32
C TYR A 5 -41.59 27.25 33.42
N LEU A 6 -41.24 27.43 32.15
CA LEU A 6 -40.90 26.34 31.23
C LEU A 6 -39.40 26.06 31.38
N LEU A 7 -39.06 24.95 32.03
CA LEU A 7 -37.70 24.38 32.04
C LEU A 7 -37.45 23.73 30.67
N LEU A 8 -36.67 24.41 29.82
CA LEU A 8 -36.18 23.85 28.56
C LEU A 8 -34.95 22.98 28.87
N ALA A 9 -35.12 21.66 28.90
CA ALA A 9 -34.01 20.72 28.99
C ALA A 9 -33.28 20.67 27.63
N LEU A 10 -32.11 21.30 27.57
CA LEU A 10 -31.21 21.28 26.42
C LEU A 10 -30.51 19.91 26.36
N GLY A 11 -31.14 18.95 25.69
CA GLY A 11 -30.53 17.66 25.37
C GLY A 11 -29.48 17.83 24.27
N VAL A 12 -28.21 17.92 24.65
CA VAL A 12 -27.07 17.87 23.73
C VAL A 12 -26.95 16.44 23.19
N LEU A 13 -27.49 16.19 21.99
CA LEU A 13 -27.23 14.96 21.24
C LEU A 13 -25.81 15.03 20.65
N LEU A 14 -24.87 14.39 21.34
CA LEU A 14 -23.56 14.04 20.78
C LEU A 14 -23.77 12.95 19.70
N MET A 15 -23.97 13.37 18.45
CA MET A 15 -23.96 12.46 17.30
C MET A 15 -22.51 12.15 16.92
N GLY A 16 -21.97 11.05 17.45
CA GLY A 16 -20.71 10.47 16.97
C GLY A 16 -20.92 9.79 15.62
N SER A 17 -20.22 10.24 14.59
CA SER A 17 -20.15 9.56 13.30
C SER A 17 -19.35 8.27 13.44
N VAL A 18 -20.01 7.11 13.31
CA VAL A 18 -19.36 5.79 13.24
C VAL A 18 -18.94 5.56 11.79
N GLN A 19 -17.66 5.76 11.51
CA GLN A 19 -17.02 5.44 10.21
C GLN A 19 -16.89 3.91 10.10
N ALA A 20 -17.40 3.29 9.02
CA ALA A 20 -17.27 1.87 8.77
C ALA A 20 -15.83 1.55 8.35
N GLN A 21 -15.06 1.01 9.29
CA GLN A 21 -13.67 0.66 9.06
C GLN A 21 -13.56 -0.69 8.35
N ARG A 22 -12.97 -0.70 7.14
CA ARG A 22 -12.80 -1.92 6.35
C ARG A 22 -11.53 -2.65 6.77
N LEU A 23 -11.66 -3.96 7.00
CA LEU A 23 -10.54 -4.83 7.38
C LEU A 23 -9.40 -4.72 6.37
N SER A 24 -8.22 -4.32 6.85
CA SER A 24 -6.99 -4.27 6.08
C SER A 24 -6.08 -5.43 6.45
N ALA A 25 -5.52 -6.09 5.44
CA ALA A 25 -4.61 -7.22 5.62
C ALA A 25 -3.46 -7.21 4.60
N THR A 26 -2.30 -7.71 5.03
CA THR A 26 -1.18 -8.07 4.16
C THR A 26 -1.01 -9.59 4.16
N LEU A 27 -0.98 -10.17 2.97
CA LEU A 27 -0.66 -11.58 2.73
C LEU A 27 0.68 -11.66 2.00
N ASN A 28 1.62 -12.41 2.55
CA ASN A 28 2.92 -12.66 1.93
C ASN A 28 3.34 -14.12 2.18
N TYR A 29 4.34 -14.61 1.45
CA TYR A 29 4.90 -15.93 1.69
C TYR A 29 6.42 -15.99 1.41
N SER A 30 7.05 -17.04 1.92
CA SER A 30 8.43 -17.42 1.57
C SER A 30 8.51 -18.94 1.41
N ARG A 31 9.34 -19.36 0.45
CA ARG A 31 9.54 -20.75 0.10
C ARG A 31 10.90 -21.22 0.61
N PHE A 32 10.91 -22.36 1.28
CA PHE A 32 12.10 -23.04 1.77
C PHE A 32 12.05 -24.52 1.39
N ARG A 33 13.18 -25.22 1.50
CA ARG A 33 13.25 -26.67 1.39
C ARG A 33 13.27 -27.29 2.79
N LEU A 34 12.49 -28.35 3.01
CA LEU A 34 12.54 -29.13 4.26
C LEU A 34 13.54 -30.28 4.12
N ASP A 35 13.38 -31.07 3.06
CA ASP A 35 14.20 -32.24 2.78
C ASP A 35 14.29 -32.51 1.26
N SER A 36 14.74 -33.71 0.87
CA SER A 36 14.89 -34.10 -0.54
C SER A 36 13.58 -34.25 -1.32
N THR A 37 12.44 -34.32 -0.63
CA THR A 37 11.11 -34.61 -1.19
C THR A 37 10.07 -33.56 -0.84
N GLN A 38 10.24 -32.85 0.27
CA GLN A 38 9.31 -31.82 0.75
C GLN A 38 9.94 -30.44 0.81
N ASN A 39 9.09 -29.46 0.54
CA ASN A 39 9.35 -28.04 0.69
C ASN A 39 8.45 -27.47 1.77
N LEU A 40 8.73 -26.23 2.15
CA LEU A 40 7.94 -25.47 3.10
C LEU A 40 7.49 -24.17 2.44
N LEU A 41 6.17 -23.98 2.41
CA LEU A 41 5.58 -22.67 2.21
C LEU A 41 5.31 -22.05 3.58
N GLU A 42 6.00 -20.96 3.89
CA GLU A 42 5.73 -20.15 5.07
C GLU A 42 4.87 -18.96 4.67
N VAL A 43 3.64 -18.91 5.17
CA VAL A 43 2.65 -17.87 4.89
C VAL A 43 2.60 -16.89 6.05
N TYR A 44 2.73 -15.61 5.75
CA TYR A 44 2.62 -14.52 6.72
C TYR A 44 1.32 -13.76 6.50
N LEU A 45 0.55 -13.62 7.57
CA LEU A 45 -0.67 -12.84 7.61
C LEU A 45 -0.52 -11.73 8.64
N GLN A 46 -0.83 -10.51 8.22
CA GLN A 46 -0.81 -9.34 9.08
C GLN A 46 -2.12 -8.56 8.89
N PHE A 47 -2.88 -8.35 9.95
CA PHE A 47 -4.08 -7.51 9.94
C PHE A 47 -3.82 -6.22 10.72
N ASP A 48 -4.34 -5.11 10.20
CA ASP A 48 -4.28 -3.83 10.90
C ASP A 48 -5.37 -3.78 11.97
N ALA A 49 -4.98 -3.86 13.24
CA ALA A 49 -5.93 -3.85 14.35
C ALA A 49 -6.68 -2.51 14.43
N ALA A 50 -6.11 -1.42 13.89
CA ALA A 50 -6.82 -0.17 13.78
C ALA A 50 -8.09 -0.33 12.98
N THR A 51 -8.11 -1.21 11.96
CA THR A 51 -9.26 -1.43 11.07
C THR A 51 -10.36 -2.34 11.63
N LEU A 52 -10.20 -2.85 12.85
CA LEU A 52 -11.16 -3.74 13.48
C LEU A 52 -12.21 -2.99 14.27
N ARG A 53 -13.45 -3.46 14.18
CA ARG A 53 -14.50 -3.07 15.09
C ARG A 53 -14.32 -3.75 16.43
N LEU A 54 -13.96 -2.94 17.42
CA LEU A 54 -13.79 -3.38 18.79
C LEU A 54 -15.16 -3.51 19.49
N LYS A 55 -15.35 -4.58 20.25
CA LYS A 55 -16.50 -4.73 21.16
C LYS A 55 -16.03 -4.92 22.60
N PRO A 56 -16.76 -4.41 23.59
CA PRO A 56 -16.47 -4.67 24.99
C PRO A 56 -16.71 -6.16 25.31
N ASP A 57 -15.79 -6.74 26.08
CA ASP A 57 -15.88 -8.08 26.65
C ASP A 57 -16.69 -8.06 27.97
N ALA A 58 -16.80 -9.22 28.62
CA ALA A 58 -17.52 -9.36 29.89
C ALA A 58 -16.94 -8.50 31.03
N LYS A 59 -15.68 -8.06 30.92
CA LYS A 59 -14.99 -7.19 31.88
C LYS A 59 -15.02 -5.71 31.46
N LYS A 60 -15.82 -5.36 30.45
CA LYS A 60 -15.90 -4.01 29.85
C LYS A 60 -14.58 -3.54 29.22
N GLN A 61 -13.71 -4.46 28.82
CA GLN A 61 -12.51 -4.16 28.04
C GLN A 61 -12.78 -4.38 26.55
N PHE A 62 -12.25 -3.53 25.68
CA PHE A 62 -12.45 -3.64 24.24
C PHE A 62 -11.52 -4.67 23.61
N GLN A 63 -12.05 -5.45 22.66
CA GLN A 63 -11.30 -6.44 21.87
C GLN A 63 -11.79 -6.48 20.42
N GLY A 64 -10.85 -6.58 19.47
CA GLY A 64 -11.10 -6.83 18.06
C GLY A 64 -10.91 -8.30 17.71
N LYS A 65 -11.61 -8.77 16.67
CA LYS A 65 -11.57 -10.16 16.21
C LYS A 65 -11.43 -10.23 14.68
N VAL A 66 -10.79 -11.29 14.19
CA VAL A 66 -10.73 -11.60 12.76
C VAL A 66 -10.96 -13.10 12.58
N ASN A 67 -11.96 -13.46 11.81
CA ASN A 67 -12.16 -14.83 11.32
C ASN A 67 -11.38 -15.00 10.02
N VAL A 68 -10.47 -15.98 10.01
CA VAL A 68 -9.56 -16.25 8.89
C VAL A 68 -9.79 -17.67 8.38
N ALA A 69 -9.86 -17.83 7.06
CA ALA A 69 -9.70 -19.10 6.38
C ALA A 69 -8.58 -18.98 5.34
N VAL A 70 -7.65 -19.94 5.35
CA VAL A 70 -6.50 -19.99 4.46
C VAL A 70 -6.36 -21.40 3.91
N TRP A 71 -6.16 -21.54 2.61
CA TRP A 71 -5.97 -22.85 1.99
C TRP A 71 -5.01 -22.77 0.81
N VAL A 72 -4.39 -23.90 0.51
CA VAL A 72 -3.48 -24.09 -0.62
C VAL A 72 -3.98 -25.26 -1.44
N GLN A 73 -4.16 -25.05 -2.75
CA GLN A 73 -4.65 -26.08 -3.67
C GLN A 73 -3.93 -26.01 -5.01
N ASP A 74 -3.93 -27.11 -5.75
CA ASP A 74 -3.63 -27.12 -7.19
C ASP A 74 -4.94 -27.26 -8.00
N SER A 75 -4.85 -27.64 -9.28
CA SER A 75 -6.02 -27.85 -10.13
C SER A 75 -6.83 -29.11 -9.79
N SER A 76 -6.30 -29.99 -8.95
CA SER A 76 -6.87 -31.32 -8.65
C SER A 76 -7.37 -31.44 -7.21
N ARG A 77 -6.67 -30.87 -6.22
CA ARG A 77 -6.98 -31.04 -4.79
C ARG A 77 -6.46 -29.92 -3.90
N THR A 78 -7.03 -29.83 -2.70
CA THR A 78 -6.54 -29.00 -1.60
C THR A 78 -5.48 -29.76 -0.80
N PHE A 79 -4.32 -29.13 -0.59
CA PHE A 79 -3.19 -29.70 0.17
C PHE A 79 -3.19 -29.22 1.63
N PHE A 80 -3.75 -28.05 1.87
CA PHE A 80 -3.84 -27.45 3.20
C PHE A 80 -5.08 -26.59 3.28
N ALA A 81 -5.80 -26.67 4.39
CA ALA A 81 -6.88 -25.75 4.71
C ALA A 81 -6.93 -25.56 6.22
N ASP A 82 -7.10 -24.32 6.66
CA ASP A 82 -7.22 -23.98 8.07
C ASP A 82 -8.20 -22.81 8.23
N LYS A 83 -8.96 -22.85 9.33
CA LYS A 83 -9.93 -21.82 9.71
C LYS A 83 -9.78 -21.52 11.19
N PHE A 84 -9.49 -20.27 11.53
CA PHE A 84 -9.19 -19.86 12.90
C PHE A 84 -9.63 -18.42 13.16
N GLU A 85 -9.76 -18.07 14.44
CA GLU A 85 -10.02 -16.71 14.93
C GLU A 85 -8.72 -16.11 15.47
N MET A 86 -8.46 -14.84 15.14
CA MET A 86 -7.42 -14.02 15.76
C MET A 86 -8.07 -12.93 16.61
N THR A 87 -7.47 -12.63 17.75
CA THR A 87 -7.97 -11.58 18.66
C THR A 87 -6.88 -10.59 19.02
N THR A 88 -7.25 -9.32 19.19
CA THR A 88 -6.36 -8.34 19.82
C THR A 88 -6.21 -8.61 21.32
N PRO A 89 -5.19 -8.03 21.99
CA PRO A 89 -5.23 -7.86 23.44
C PRO A 89 -6.52 -7.13 23.87
N THR A 90 -6.91 -7.26 25.14
CA THR A 90 -8.00 -6.45 25.70
C THR A 90 -7.45 -5.13 26.23
N ALA A 91 -8.18 -4.02 26.06
CA ALA A 91 -7.79 -2.73 26.64
C ALA A 91 -9.01 -1.88 27.01
N ALA A 92 -8.87 -1.04 28.03
CA ALA A 92 -9.93 -0.11 28.44
C ALA A 92 -10.08 1.07 27.47
N ASP A 93 -8.98 1.51 26.85
CA ASP A 93 -8.94 2.63 25.89
C ASP A 93 -8.74 2.10 24.46
N THR A 94 -9.66 2.45 23.56
CA THR A 94 -9.65 2.05 22.15
C THR A 94 -8.53 2.72 21.34
N LEU A 95 -7.96 3.83 21.81
CA LEU A 95 -6.85 4.51 21.14
C LEU A 95 -5.55 3.70 21.17
N SER A 96 -5.41 2.79 22.13
CA SER A 96 -4.25 1.90 22.26
C SER A 96 -4.09 0.92 21.08
N PHE A 97 -5.17 0.65 20.33
CA PHE A 97 -5.17 -0.30 19.22
C PHE A 97 -4.68 0.27 17.90
N LYS A 98 -4.61 1.60 17.74
CA LYS A 98 -4.26 2.28 16.48
C LYS A 98 -2.86 1.94 15.94
N LYS A 99 -2.01 1.28 16.74
CA LYS A 99 -0.66 0.85 16.35
C LYS A 99 -0.47 -0.67 16.39
N ASN A 100 -1.50 -1.43 16.74
CA ASN A 100 -1.39 -2.87 16.91
C ASN A 100 -1.56 -3.57 15.56
N LEU A 101 -0.74 -4.59 15.33
CA LEU A 101 -0.83 -5.47 14.18
C LEU A 101 -1.08 -6.88 14.70
N LEU A 102 -2.04 -7.57 14.09
CA LEU A 102 -2.29 -8.98 14.36
C LEU A 102 -1.50 -9.80 13.35
N ASN A 103 -0.45 -10.47 13.82
CA ASN A 103 0.44 -11.26 12.97
C ASN A 103 0.26 -12.75 13.24
N THR A 104 0.25 -13.57 12.20
CA THR A 104 0.37 -15.02 12.32
C THR A 104 1.19 -15.60 11.18
N ILE A 105 1.80 -16.75 11.45
CA ILE A 105 2.56 -17.52 10.47
C ILE A 105 1.96 -18.92 10.34
N LYS A 106 1.81 -19.40 9.11
CA LYS A 106 1.48 -20.81 8.82
C LYS A 106 2.63 -21.44 8.06
N ARG A 107 3.10 -22.59 8.56
CA ARG A 107 4.18 -23.38 7.95
C ARG A 107 3.55 -24.62 7.32
N ILE A 108 3.51 -24.64 5.99
CA ILE A 108 2.76 -25.62 5.20
C ILE A 108 3.74 -26.47 4.38
N PRO A 109 3.98 -27.74 4.76
CA PRO A 109 4.77 -28.66 3.96
C PRO A 109 4.07 -28.96 2.62
N LEU A 110 4.79 -28.85 1.52
CA LEU A 110 4.27 -29.07 0.16
C LEU A 110 5.33 -29.73 -0.73
N PRO A 111 4.95 -30.58 -1.69
CA PRO A 111 5.88 -31.09 -2.69
C PRO A 111 6.29 -30.00 -3.68
N ASN A 112 7.21 -30.32 -4.60
CA ASN A 112 7.42 -29.48 -5.79
C ASN A 112 6.13 -29.44 -6.62
N GLY A 113 5.76 -28.27 -7.13
CA GLY A 113 4.53 -28.08 -7.88
C GLY A 113 4.08 -26.63 -7.99
N LYS A 114 2.98 -26.43 -8.71
CA LYS A 114 2.30 -25.15 -8.86
C LYS A 114 0.98 -25.18 -8.10
N PHE A 115 0.75 -24.17 -7.27
CA PHE A 115 -0.36 -24.07 -6.35
C PHE A 115 -0.96 -22.66 -6.37
N THR A 116 -2.14 -22.52 -5.80
CA THR A 116 -2.74 -21.22 -5.46
C THR A 116 -2.96 -21.17 -3.95
N LEU A 117 -2.41 -20.13 -3.31
CA LEU A 117 -2.67 -19.78 -1.93
C LEU A 117 -3.87 -18.84 -1.87
N HIS A 118 -4.86 -19.18 -1.07
CA HIS A 118 -6.07 -18.41 -0.89
C HIS A 118 -6.21 -17.92 0.54
N LEU A 119 -6.76 -16.71 0.68
CA LEU A 119 -7.14 -16.10 1.94
C LEU A 119 -8.57 -15.58 1.86
N LEU A 120 -9.34 -15.89 2.89
CA LEU A 120 -10.61 -15.27 3.21
C LEU A 120 -10.54 -14.75 4.64
N ALA A 121 -10.86 -13.49 4.87
CA ALA A 121 -10.87 -12.90 6.20
C ALA A 121 -12.07 -11.97 6.42
N SER A 122 -12.59 -11.93 7.64
CA SER A 122 -13.72 -11.07 8.00
C SER A 122 -13.62 -10.63 9.45
N ASP A 123 -14.06 -9.42 9.73
CA ASP A 123 -14.28 -8.95 11.10
C ASP A 123 -15.73 -9.30 11.51
N PRO A 124 -15.94 -10.25 12.46
CA PRO A 124 -17.28 -10.64 12.88
C PRO A 124 -18.05 -9.54 13.63
N ASN A 125 -17.38 -8.46 14.02
CA ASN A 125 -17.99 -7.31 14.67
C ASN A 125 -18.31 -6.17 13.69
N SER A 126 -17.79 -6.23 12.46
CA SER A 126 -18.03 -5.21 11.46
C SER A 126 -19.48 -5.24 10.96
N HIS A 127 -19.99 -4.08 10.58
CA HIS A 127 -21.24 -3.97 9.82
C HIS A 127 -21.00 -4.22 8.32
N ASP A 128 -19.74 -4.20 7.88
CA ASP A 128 -19.34 -4.65 6.54
C ASP A 128 -19.32 -6.17 6.50
N THR A 129 -20.23 -6.75 5.71
CA THR A 129 -20.35 -8.19 5.54
C THR A 129 -19.42 -8.73 4.45
N ALA A 130 -18.75 -7.85 3.69
CA ALA A 130 -17.86 -8.25 2.62
C ALA A 130 -16.52 -8.78 3.18
N ALA A 131 -16.34 -10.10 3.11
CA ALA A 131 -15.06 -10.71 3.45
C ALA A 131 -13.93 -10.26 2.52
N LEU A 132 -12.79 -9.92 3.10
CA LEU A 132 -11.52 -9.71 2.41
C LEU A 132 -11.09 -11.02 1.75
N ARG A 133 -10.73 -10.95 0.47
CA ARG A 133 -10.28 -12.10 -0.32
C ARG A 133 -8.95 -11.79 -0.99
N ALA A 134 -8.03 -12.74 -0.96
CA ALA A 134 -6.79 -12.68 -1.73
C ALA A 134 -6.45 -14.06 -2.29
N GLN A 135 -5.81 -14.08 -3.45
CA GLN A 135 -5.25 -15.28 -4.05
C GLN A 135 -3.87 -14.97 -4.62
N LEU A 136 -2.91 -15.85 -4.38
CA LEU A 136 -1.54 -15.72 -4.86
C LEU A 136 -1.10 -17.02 -5.53
N PRO A 137 -0.54 -16.98 -6.76
CA PRO A 137 0.12 -18.13 -7.33
C PRO A 137 1.39 -18.44 -6.54
N VAL A 138 1.66 -19.73 -6.35
CA VAL A 138 2.83 -20.25 -5.64
C VAL A 138 3.46 -21.36 -6.48
N GLU A 139 4.75 -21.27 -6.75
CA GLU A 139 5.51 -22.35 -7.39
C GLU A 139 6.65 -22.79 -6.48
N LEU A 140 6.72 -24.09 -6.19
CA LEU A 140 7.80 -24.72 -5.45
C LEU A 140 8.58 -25.62 -6.41
N ASN A 141 9.85 -25.31 -6.62
CA ASN A 141 10.71 -26.06 -7.55
C ASN A 141 12.16 -26.10 -7.05
N PHE A 142 12.36 -26.68 -5.87
CA PHE A 142 13.70 -26.92 -5.35
C PHE A 142 14.22 -28.22 -5.96
N ASN A 143 15.22 -28.12 -6.84
CA ASN A 143 15.89 -29.30 -7.37
C ASN A 143 17.08 -29.70 -6.49
N ASN A 144 17.52 -30.95 -6.63
CA ASN A 144 18.66 -31.50 -5.89
C ASN A 144 19.95 -31.56 -6.73
N LYS A 145 19.99 -30.93 -7.91
CA LYS A 145 21.11 -31.00 -8.86
C LYS A 145 21.93 -29.71 -8.93
N ASN A 146 21.26 -28.57 -8.77
CA ASN A 146 21.86 -27.24 -8.89
C ASN A 146 21.94 -26.55 -7.52
N LEU A 147 22.67 -25.45 -7.45
CA LEU A 147 22.54 -24.52 -6.33
C LEU A 147 21.14 -23.91 -6.37
N ASN A 148 20.48 -23.84 -5.22
CA ASN A 148 19.17 -23.21 -5.09
C ASN A 148 19.17 -22.34 -3.84
N PHE A 149 18.61 -21.14 -3.92
CA PHE A 149 18.30 -20.33 -2.74
C PHE A 149 16.86 -20.57 -2.31
N SER A 150 16.59 -20.52 -1.01
CA SER A 150 15.25 -20.18 -0.52
C SER A 150 14.82 -18.80 -1.03
N ASP A 151 13.56 -18.43 -0.80
CA ASP A 151 13.23 -17.00 -0.86
C ASP A 151 14.03 -16.23 0.20
N ILE A 152 14.35 -14.97 -0.08
CA ILE A 152 14.90 -14.05 0.92
C ILE A 152 13.75 -13.62 1.83
N GLN A 153 13.87 -13.97 3.11
CA GLN A 153 12.96 -13.53 4.17
C GLN A 153 13.46 -12.21 4.73
N LEU A 154 12.71 -11.12 4.51
CA LEU A 154 12.99 -9.83 5.15
C LEU A 154 12.59 -9.89 6.63
N LEU A 155 13.38 -9.23 7.48
CA LEU A 155 13.25 -9.31 8.92
C LEU A 155 13.22 -7.91 9.53
N ASP A 156 12.34 -7.72 10.52
CA ASP A 156 12.39 -6.55 11.42
C ASP A 156 13.62 -6.67 12.34
N LYS A 157 13.87 -7.88 12.84
CA LYS A 157 15.06 -8.24 13.62
C LYS A 157 15.26 -9.76 13.65
N TYR A 158 16.45 -10.19 14.07
CA TYR A 158 16.74 -11.58 14.42
C TYR A 158 17.67 -11.64 15.62
N GLU A 159 17.42 -12.60 16.51
CA GLU A 159 18.17 -12.79 17.75
C GLU A 159 18.35 -14.28 18.03
N LYS A 160 19.24 -14.66 18.94
CA LYS A 160 19.38 -16.07 19.34
C LYS A 160 18.10 -16.53 20.04
N ALA A 161 17.59 -17.69 19.64
CA ALA A 161 16.38 -18.24 20.24
C ALA A 161 16.66 -18.75 21.67
N THR A 162 15.78 -18.41 22.61
CA THR A 162 15.79 -18.94 23.97
C THR A 162 14.77 -20.07 24.18
N ALA A 163 13.77 -20.16 23.30
CA ALA A 163 12.73 -21.18 23.32
C ALA A 163 12.36 -21.60 21.90
N LYS A 164 11.66 -22.73 21.75
CA LYS A 164 11.09 -23.16 20.47
C LYS A 164 9.81 -22.37 20.18
N SER A 165 9.67 -21.87 18.96
CA SER A 165 8.43 -21.22 18.49
C SER A 165 8.33 -21.32 16.96
N VAL A 166 7.18 -20.92 16.39
CA VAL A 166 6.96 -20.93 14.93
C VAL A 166 7.92 -20.02 14.17
N ILE A 167 8.43 -18.98 14.82
CA ILE A 167 9.35 -18.00 14.25
C ILE A 167 10.83 -18.37 14.43
N VAL A 168 11.13 -19.51 15.05
CA VAL A 168 12.50 -19.98 15.26
C VAL A 168 12.97 -20.86 14.10
N LYS A 169 14.11 -20.48 13.50
CA LYS A 169 14.82 -21.24 12.45
C LYS A 169 16.31 -21.24 12.73
N HIS A 170 16.96 -22.40 12.60
CA HIS A 170 18.41 -22.55 12.79
C HIS A 170 18.94 -21.95 14.11
N GLY A 171 18.18 -22.09 15.21
CA GLY A 171 18.56 -21.56 16.52
C GLY A 171 18.40 -20.04 16.67
N MET A 172 17.81 -19.37 15.69
CA MET A 172 17.55 -17.92 15.70
C MET A 172 16.03 -17.66 15.70
N GLU A 173 15.59 -16.70 16.50
CA GLU A 173 14.24 -16.17 16.47
C GLU A 173 14.16 -15.09 15.39
N LEU A 174 13.31 -15.29 14.38
CA LEU A 174 13.23 -14.45 13.19
C LEU A 174 11.91 -13.67 13.17
N TRP A 175 11.98 -12.36 13.40
CA TRP A 175 10.80 -11.48 13.37
C TRP A 175 10.57 -11.00 11.94
N PRO A 176 9.54 -11.50 11.22
CA PRO A 176 9.40 -11.24 9.78
C PRO A 176 8.92 -9.82 9.50
N GLN A 177 9.58 -9.15 8.57
CA GLN A 177 9.09 -7.91 7.97
C GLN A 177 8.13 -8.27 6.83
N VAL A 178 6.84 -8.38 7.17
CA VAL A 178 5.79 -8.88 6.25
C VAL A 178 5.61 -7.96 5.04
N GLN A 179 5.78 -6.65 5.24
CA GLN A 179 5.69 -5.64 4.18
C GLN A 179 7.09 -5.29 3.67
N GLY A 180 7.30 -5.31 2.35
CA GLY A 180 8.54 -4.82 1.74
C GLY A 180 8.63 -3.30 1.72
N PHE A 181 8.19 -2.57 2.76
CA PHE A 181 8.19 -1.11 2.82
C PHE A 181 8.99 -0.62 4.04
N TYR A 182 9.98 0.23 3.78
CA TYR A 182 10.91 0.75 4.77
C TYR A 182 10.75 2.28 4.88
N PRO A 183 10.10 2.79 5.94
CA PRO A 183 9.98 4.23 6.17
C PRO A 183 11.29 4.83 6.68
N ALA A 184 11.38 6.17 6.65
CA ALA A 184 12.60 6.92 7.03
C ALA A 184 13.12 6.57 8.44
N LYS A 185 12.21 6.25 9.38
CA LYS A 185 12.53 5.85 10.76
C LYS A 185 13.17 4.46 10.90
N GLN A 186 13.13 3.64 9.85
CA GLN A 186 13.73 2.32 9.85
C GLN A 186 15.11 2.41 9.21
N HIS A 187 16.15 2.26 10.02
CA HIS A 187 17.53 2.52 9.61
C HIS A 187 18.22 1.31 8.99
N GLN A 188 17.62 0.11 9.09
CA GLN A 188 18.26 -1.12 8.68
C GLN A 188 17.31 -2.01 7.89
N ILE A 189 17.88 -2.77 6.96
CA ILE A 189 17.25 -3.92 6.31
C ILE A 189 17.98 -5.17 6.78
N SER A 190 17.27 -6.04 7.48
CA SER A 190 17.76 -7.35 7.87
C SER A 190 17.09 -8.45 7.06
N PHE A 191 17.81 -9.53 6.80
CA PHE A 191 17.27 -10.65 6.02
C PHE A 191 17.87 -12.00 6.42
N PHE A 192 17.16 -13.04 6.04
CA PHE A 192 17.54 -14.44 6.14
C PHE A 192 17.39 -15.13 4.79
N VAL A 193 18.34 -16.01 4.43
CA VAL A 193 18.27 -16.85 3.24
C VAL A 193 19.08 -18.13 3.42
N GLU A 194 18.62 -19.23 2.82
CA GLU A 194 19.30 -20.52 2.79
C GLU A 194 19.81 -20.82 1.38
N LEU A 195 21.04 -21.32 1.27
CA LEU A 195 21.59 -21.89 0.04
C LEU A 195 21.65 -23.42 0.17
N TYR A 196 21.15 -24.10 -0.84
CA TYR A 196 21.06 -25.55 -0.90
C TYR A 196 22.06 -26.17 -1.87
N ASN A 197 22.50 -27.39 -1.54
CA ASN A 197 23.31 -28.27 -2.39
C ASN A 197 24.75 -27.79 -2.65
N ALA A 198 25.31 -26.89 -1.83
CA ALA A 198 26.65 -26.36 -2.08
C ALA A 198 27.73 -27.43 -2.06
N THR A 199 27.70 -28.37 -1.10
CA THR A 199 28.62 -29.52 -1.08
C THR A 199 28.52 -30.39 -2.34
N LYS A 200 27.28 -30.67 -2.78
CA LYS A 200 27.03 -31.50 -3.95
C LYS A 200 27.48 -30.86 -5.27
N VAL A 201 27.36 -29.55 -5.40
CA VAL A 201 27.64 -28.83 -6.64
C VAL A 201 29.09 -28.33 -6.71
N LEU A 202 29.64 -27.88 -5.57
CA LEU A 202 30.97 -27.27 -5.50
C LEU A 202 32.04 -28.23 -4.98
N GLY A 203 31.63 -29.27 -4.23
CA GLY A 203 32.51 -30.19 -3.52
C GLY A 203 32.58 -29.91 -2.02
N ASP A 204 32.86 -30.95 -1.22
CA ASP A 204 32.80 -30.89 0.26
C ASP A 204 33.86 -29.98 0.90
N THR A 205 34.99 -29.77 0.20
CA THR A 205 36.09 -28.91 0.67
C THR A 205 36.05 -27.52 0.05
N ALA A 206 35.10 -27.25 -0.85
CA ALA A 206 35.05 -26.00 -1.58
C ALA A 206 34.67 -24.83 -0.67
N SER A 207 35.19 -23.65 -1.02
CA SER A 207 34.77 -22.38 -0.46
C SER A 207 34.21 -21.50 -1.58
N PHE A 208 33.26 -20.64 -1.24
CA PHE A 208 32.63 -19.72 -2.18
C PHE A 208 32.42 -18.34 -1.54
N ALA A 209 32.25 -17.33 -2.39
CA ALA A 209 31.85 -16.01 -1.96
C ALA A 209 30.34 -15.87 -2.09
N LEU A 210 29.67 -15.44 -1.02
CA LEU A 210 28.31 -14.92 -1.08
C LEU A 210 28.40 -13.40 -1.09
N ALA A 211 27.89 -12.77 -2.13
CA ALA A 211 27.71 -11.33 -2.19
C ALA A 211 26.24 -10.99 -1.96
N TYR A 212 25.96 -9.91 -1.22
CA TYR A 212 24.63 -9.33 -1.16
C TYR A 212 24.69 -7.82 -1.28
N ALA A 213 23.72 -7.25 -1.99
CA ALA A 213 23.71 -5.84 -2.35
C ALA A 213 22.29 -5.29 -2.49
N VAL A 214 22.16 -3.97 -2.32
CA VAL A 214 20.97 -3.23 -2.76
C VAL A 214 21.20 -2.68 -4.17
N ARG A 215 20.24 -2.91 -5.07
CA ARG A 215 20.18 -2.34 -6.42
C ARG A 215 18.94 -1.48 -6.56
N LYS A 216 19.01 -0.39 -7.31
CA LYS A 216 17.79 0.30 -7.74
C LYS A 216 17.03 -0.63 -8.67
N ASN A 217 15.73 -0.80 -8.42
CA ASN A 217 14.90 -1.72 -9.19
C ASN A 217 14.94 -1.34 -10.68
N GLY A 218 15.07 -2.36 -11.54
CA GLY A 218 15.27 -2.18 -12.99
C GLY A 218 16.71 -1.86 -13.41
N THR A 219 17.67 -1.81 -12.47
CA THR A 219 19.09 -1.63 -12.78
C THR A 219 19.92 -2.82 -12.31
N TYR A 220 21.04 -3.08 -12.99
CA TYR A 220 21.99 -4.12 -12.61
C TYR A 220 23.14 -3.59 -11.73
N LYS A 221 23.14 -2.30 -11.41
CA LYS A 221 24.23 -1.66 -10.67
C LYS A 221 23.97 -1.73 -9.16
N ASN A 222 24.89 -2.39 -8.46
CA ASN A 222 24.95 -2.38 -7.00
C ASN A 222 25.23 -0.97 -6.47
N ILE A 223 24.61 -0.63 -5.35
CA ILE A 223 25.01 0.52 -4.52
C ILE A 223 26.24 0.08 -3.71
N PRO A 224 27.45 0.62 -3.97
CA PRO A 224 28.68 0.13 -3.36
C PRO A 224 28.64 0.11 -1.82
N GLU A 225 28.10 1.16 -1.20
CA GLU A 225 27.99 1.32 0.26
C GLU A 225 27.08 0.25 0.89
N LEU A 226 26.16 -0.29 0.10
CA LEU A 226 25.20 -1.33 0.48
C LEU A 226 25.55 -2.70 -0.11
N THR A 227 26.82 -2.92 -0.47
CA THR A 227 27.33 -4.20 -0.96
C THR A 227 28.21 -4.85 0.10
N ARG A 228 28.03 -6.15 0.31
CA ARG A 228 28.84 -6.96 1.24
C ARG A 228 29.21 -8.29 0.58
N ILE A 229 30.38 -8.81 0.93
CA ILE A 229 30.87 -10.10 0.47
C ILE A 229 31.31 -10.91 1.69
N LEU A 230 30.86 -12.16 1.76
CA LEU A 230 31.17 -13.11 2.81
C LEU A 230 31.78 -14.38 2.18
N TYR A 231 32.86 -14.88 2.75
CA TYR A 231 33.44 -16.16 2.33
C TYR A 231 32.94 -17.28 3.25
N LYS A 232 32.45 -18.36 2.66
CA LYS A 232 31.94 -19.54 3.39
C LYS A 232 32.44 -20.83 2.78
N LYS A 233 32.48 -21.87 3.60
CA LYS A 233 32.67 -23.26 3.17
C LYS A 233 31.36 -23.86 2.69
N ALA A 234 31.42 -24.75 1.70
CA ALA A 234 30.28 -25.51 1.21
C ALA A 234 29.64 -26.36 2.33
N GLN A 235 28.31 -26.32 2.41
CA GLN A 235 27.51 -27.20 3.27
C GLN A 235 26.31 -27.75 2.47
N ALA A 236 25.67 -28.80 2.98
CA ALA A 236 24.43 -29.30 2.37
C ALA A 236 23.33 -28.22 2.35
N THR A 237 23.27 -27.43 3.43
CA THR A 237 22.49 -26.20 3.54
C THR A 237 23.36 -25.15 4.23
N ASN A 238 23.66 -24.05 3.54
CA ASN A 238 24.32 -22.89 4.13
C ASN A 238 23.26 -21.86 4.55
N VAL A 239 23.39 -21.34 5.77
CA VAL A 239 22.45 -20.40 6.37
C VAL A 239 23.08 -19.01 6.44
N PHE A 240 22.37 -17.98 5.98
CA PHE A 240 22.86 -16.62 5.92
C PHE A 240 21.91 -15.62 6.56
N PHE A 241 22.50 -14.71 7.32
CA PHE A 241 21.88 -13.51 7.84
C PHE A 241 22.67 -12.31 7.36
N GLY A 242 21.99 -11.23 7.02
CA GLY A 242 22.62 -9.97 6.66
C GLY A 242 21.84 -8.79 7.20
N THR A 243 22.55 -7.70 7.43
CA THR A 243 21.99 -6.41 7.84
C THR A 243 22.70 -5.31 7.06
N LEU A 244 21.93 -4.41 6.46
CA LEU A 244 22.42 -3.23 5.75
C LEU A 244 21.85 -1.96 6.37
N ASP A 245 22.69 -0.95 6.59
CA ASP A 245 22.26 0.38 7.03
C ASP A 245 21.70 1.17 5.84
N VAL A 246 20.40 1.45 5.86
CA VAL A 246 19.69 2.18 4.81
C VAL A 246 19.30 3.59 5.25
N SER A 247 19.91 4.12 6.30
CA SER A 247 19.64 5.47 6.82
C SER A 247 19.75 6.54 5.76
N ASN A 248 20.75 6.41 4.87
CA ASN A 248 21.01 7.35 3.78
C ASN A 248 20.48 6.88 2.43
N LEU A 249 19.80 5.71 2.36
CA LEU A 249 19.18 5.24 1.12
C LEU A 249 18.00 6.17 0.78
N PRO A 250 18.01 6.85 -0.38
CA PRO A 250 16.93 7.74 -0.79
C PRO A 250 15.62 6.99 -1.06
N SER A 251 14.55 7.74 -1.25
CA SER A 251 13.26 7.14 -1.57
C SER A 251 13.31 6.44 -2.93
N GLY A 252 12.78 5.23 -3.02
CA GLY A 252 12.75 4.51 -4.29
C GLY A 252 12.32 3.05 -4.17
N ASN A 253 12.28 2.41 -5.33
CA ASN A 253 12.09 0.98 -5.49
C ASN A 253 13.45 0.32 -5.65
N TYR A 254 13.68 -0.75 -4.89
CA TYR A 254 14.97 -1.42 -4.80
C TYR A 254 14.81 -2.93 -4.77
N ASP A 255 15.88 -3.63 -5.12
CA ASP A 255 16.01 -5.07 -4.94
C ASP A 255 17.17 -5.34 -3.98
N LEU A 256 16.92 -6.13 -2.95
CA LEU A 256 17.97 -6.81 -2.20
C LEU A 256 18.35 -8.07 -2.97
N VAL A 257 19.58 -8.12 -3.45
CA VAL A 257 20.12 -9.24 -4.22
C VAL A 257 21.10 -10.01 -3.38
N VAL A 258 21.03 -11.34 -3.46
CA VAL A 258 22.01 -12.27 -2.89
C VAL A 258 22.51 -13.17 -4.02
N GLU A 259 23.82 -13.32 -4.15
CA GLU A 259 24.44 -14.08 -5.23
C GLU A 259 25.64 -14.90 -4.73
N ILE A 260 25.83 -16.09 -5.31
CA ILE A 260 27.03 -16.90 -5.11
C ILE A 260 27.97 -16.65 -6.27
N ILE A 261 29.22 -16.35 -5.95
CA ILE A 261 30.28 -16.04 -6.90
C ILE A 261 31.41 -17.06 -6.71
N ASP A 262 31.92 -17.60 -7.82
CA ASP A 262 33.09 -18.49 -7.81
C ASP A 262 34.43 -17.74 -7.76
N GLY A 263 35.54 -18.48 -7.73
CA GLY A 263 36.90 -17.92 -7.71
C GLY A 263 37.27 -17.08 -8.94
N ASN A 264 36.54 -17.23 -10.05
CA ASN A 264 36.74 -16.47 -11.30
C ASN A 264 35.80 -15.27 -11.40
N ARG A 265 35.15 -14.88 -10.29
CA ARG A 265 34.14 -13.81 -10.23
C ARG A 265 32.89 -14.09 -11.09
N LYS A 266 32.62 -15.34 -11.44
CA LYS A 266 31.41 -15.73 -12.16
C LYS A 266 30.27 -15.99 -11.18
N MET A 267 29.10 -15.39 -11.46
CA MET A 267 27.87 -15.66 -10.72
C MET A 267 27.36 -17.08 -11.02
N LEU A 268 27.17 -17.89 -9.97
CA LEU A 268 26.69 -19.27 -10.06
C LEU A 268 25.17 -19.38 -9.86
N VAL A 269 24.63 -18.61 -8.91
CA VAL A 269 23.21 -18.55 -8.61
C VAL A 269 22.90 -17.21 -7.95
N GLN A 270 21.68 -16.72 -8.13
CA GLN A 270 21.20 -15.45 -7.60
C GLN A 270 19.77 -15.60 -7.07
N GLN A 271 19.44 -14.81 -6.06
CA GLN A 271 18.09 -14.57 -5.57
C GLN A 271 17.89 -13.08 -5.33
N SER A 272 16.67 -12.57 -5.50
CA SER A 272 16.37 -11.17 -5.20
C SER A 272 15.03 -11.01 -4.47
N LYS A 273 14.91 -9.92 -3.73
CA LYS A 273 13.67 -9.52 -3.08
C LYS A 273 13.47 -8.02 -3.22
N PHE A 274 12.36 -7.66 -3.85
CA PHE A 274 11.92 -6.29 -3.97
C PHE A 274 11.57 -5.67 -2.61
N PHE A 275 11.94 -4.42 -2.43
CA PHE A 275 11.46 -3.56 -1.35
C PHE A 275 11.38 -2.09 -1.77
N GLN A 276 10.61 -1.31 -1.01
CA GLN A 276 10.38 0.11 -1.20
C GLN A 276 10.97 0.89 -0.04
N ARG A 277 11.65 1.98 -0.34
CA ARG A 277 12.19 2.94 0.63
C ARG A 277 11.43 4.25 0.52
N SER A 278 11.02 4.81 1.64
CA SER A 278 10.56 6.20 1.73
C SER A 278 11.47 6.96 2.70
N ASN A 279 12.33 7.82 2.16
CA ASN A 279 13.27 8.62 2.90
C ASN A 279 13.39 10.05 2.33
N PRO A 280 12.35 10.90 2.51
CA PRO A 280 12.33 12.25 1.94
C PRO A 280 13.49 13.14 2.42
N LYS A 281 14.09 12.85 3.58
CA LYS A 281 15.26 13.59 4.08
C LYS A 281 16.52 13.30 3.28
N ALA A 282 16.77 12.04 2.92
CA ALA A 282 17.89 11.69 2.05
C ALA A 282 17.70 12.29 0.66
N ASP A 283 16.47 12.36 0.15
CA ASP A 283 16.16 13.03 -1.12
C ASP A 283 16.50 14.53 -1.08
N ALA A 284 16.31 15.18 0.07
CA ALA A 284 16.64 16.60 0.26
C ALA A 284 18.12 16.88 0.60
N GLY A 285 18.81 15.92 1.25
CA GLY A 285 20.20 16.05 1.69
C GLY A 285 21.26 15.76 0.62
N LEU A 286 20.92 14.97 -0.41
CA LEU A 286 21.85 14.60 -1.48
C LEU A 286 22.27 15.78 -2.37
N ASP A 287 21.48 16.86 -2.47
CA ASP A 287 21.78 17.99 -3.38
C ASP A 287 22.26 19.28 -2.68
N ILE A 288 22.22 19.39 -1.34
CA ILE A 288 22.85 20.53 -0.65
C ILE A 288 24.37 20.34 -0.53
N ALA A 289 24.85 19.10 -0.36
CA ALA A 289 26.29 18.80 -0.31
C ALA A 289 26.91 18.61 -1.71
N ALA A 290 26.13 18.25 -2.74
CA ALA A 290 26.63 18.11 -4.12
C ALA A 290 26.83 19.46 -4.85
N ASN A 291 26.38 20.57 -4.26
CA ASN A 291 26.56 21.92 -4.81
C ASN A 291 27.75 22.69 -4.22
N SER A 292 28.57 22.09 -3.35
CA SER A 292 29.79 22.74 -2.85
C SER A 292 31.08 22.28 -3.53
N GLU A 293 31.10 21.16 -4.26
CA GLU A 293 32.31 20.72 -4.97
C GLU A 293 31.97 20.04 -6.32
N SER A 294 32.16 20.80 -7.40
CA SER A 294 32.65 20.32 -8.70
C SER A 294 31.93 19.13 -9.36
N VAL A 295 30.86 19.40 -10.12
CA VAL A 295 30.52 18.58 -11.30
C VAL A 295 30.34 19.48 -12.52
N SER A 296 31.44 19.71 -13.21
CA SER A 296 31.44 20.11 -14.62
C SER A 296 30.89 18.96 -15.45
N GLY A 297 29.59 19.02 -15.77
CA GLY A 297 28.93 18.08 -16.68
C GLY A 297 27.45 17.92 -16.36
N THR A 298 26.61 18.69 -17.07
CA THR A 298 25.15 18.82 -16.90
C THR A 298 24.71 19.67 -15.71
N ASN A 299 24.97 20.98 -15.79
CA ASN A 299 24.19 21.99 -15.10
C ASN A 299 22.72 21.85 -15.52
N VAL A 300 21.90 21.13 -14.76
CA VAL A 300 20.45 21.37 -14.79
C VAL A 300 20.24 22.67 -14.05
N ASN A 301 20.32 23.76 -14.79
CA ASN A 301 20.04 25.10 -14.31
C ASN A 301 18.54 25.16 -13.99
N TYR A 302 18.15 24.91 -12.74
CA TYR A 302 16.76 25.10 -12.26
C TYR A 302 16.27 26.56 -12.38
N GLY A 303 17.13 27.47 -12.87
CA GLY A 303 16.77 28.85 -13.20
C GLY A 303 15.84 29.01 -14.41
N GLU A 304 15.71 28.01 -15.29
CA GLU A 304 14.96 28.15 -16.57
C GLU A 304 13.86 27.09 -16.82
N ASP A 305 13.50 26.27 -15.84
CA ASP A 305 12.39 25.33 -16.01
C ASP A 305 11.01 25.98 -15.75
N PHE A 306 9.92 25.22 -15.93
CA PHE A 306 8.57 25.74 -15.69
C PHE A 306 8.32 26.08 -14.22
N THR A 307 9.05 25.46 -13.29
CA THR A 307 8.85 25.65 -11.87
C THR A 307 9.32 27.03 -11.48
N SER A 308 10.40 27.58 -12.06
CA SER A 308 10.89 28.93 -11.71
C SER A 308 9.85 30.05 -11.93
N LYS A 309 8.91 29.83 -12.86
CA LYS A 309 7.78 30.74 -13.16
C LYS A 309 6.63 30.67 -12.14
N LEU A 310 6.61 29.65 -11.28
CA LEU A 310 5.58 29.50 -10.25
C LEU A 310 5.95 30.32 -9.02
N LYS A 311 4.94 30.95 -8.41
CA LYS A 311 5.15 31.68 -7.16
C LYS A 311 5.44 30.69 -6.02
N PRO A 312 6.39 30.97 -5.11
CA PRO A 312 6.71 30.09 -3.99
C PRO A 312 5.50 29.68 -3.14
N GLU A 313 4.56 30.60 -2.92
CA GLU A 313 3.34 30.37 -2.14
C GLU A 313 2.40 29.33 -2.77
N ASP A 314 2.42 29.17 -4.09
CA ASP A 314 1.54 28.25 -4.82
C ASP A 314 2.12 26.82 -4.87
N LEU A 315 3.42 26.64 -4.60
CA LEU A 315 4.10 25.34 -4.74
C LEU A 315 3.47 24.26 -3.87
N LYS A 316 3.00 24.62 -2.67
CA LYS A 316 2.29 23.69 -1.79
C LYS A 316 1.07 23.11 -2.47
N ASP A 317 0.23 23.96 -3.07
CA ASP A 317 -1.01 23.55 -3.73
C ASP A 317 -0.71 22.73 -4.99
N TYR A 318 0.28 23.12 -5.79
CA TYR A 318 0.72 22.31 -6.94
C TYR A 318 1.21 20.92 -6.52
N LEU A 319 1.98 20.82 -5.44
CA LEU A 319 2.44 19.52 -4.92
C LEU A 319 1.27 18.66 -4.43
N ARG A 320 0.36 19.22 -3.63
CA ARG A 320 -0.82 18.49 -3.11
C ARG A 320 -1.74 18.05 -4.25
N ALA A 321 -1.85 18.85 -5.31
CA ALA A 321 -2.61 18.49 -6.50
C ALA A 321 -2.05 17.26 -7.23
N LEU A 322 -0.79 16.86 -7.02
CA LEU A 322 -0.21 15.64 -7.61
C LEU A 322 -0.67 14.34 -6.91
N GLU A 323 -1.26 14.42 -5.72
CA GLU A 323 -1.63 13.25 -4.92
C GLU A 323 -2.51 12.22 -5.65
N PRO A 324 -3.50 12.63 -6.47
CA PRO A 324 -4.30 11.69 -7.25
C PRO A 324 -3.50 10.88 -8.29
N LEU A 325 -2.36 11.42 -8.76
CA LEU A 325 -1.46 10.77 -9.73
C LEU A 325 -0.31 9.98 -9.07
N ALA A 326 -0.09 10.21 -7.77
CA ALA A 326 1.08 9.71 -7.07
C ALA A 326 0.85 8.31 -6.49
N ASN A 327 1.91 7.51 -6.49
CA ASN A 327 1.91 6.26 -5.73
C ASN A 327 2.13 6.54 -4.22
N ARG A 328 2.13 5.49 -3.39
CA ARG A 328 2.28 5.62 -1.93
C ARG A 328 3.58 6.34 -1.51
N GLN A 329 4.70 6.05 -2.17
CA GLN A 329 5.99 6.71 -1.89
C GLN A 329 5.94 8.19 -2.26
N GLU A 330 5.43 8.49 -3.46
CA GLU A 330 5.33 9.85 -3.96
C GLU A 330 4.37 10.67 -3.10
N ASN A 331 3.27 10.09 -2.63
CA ASN A 331 2.35 10.75 -1.69
C ASN A 331 3.02 11.09 -0.37
N ALA A 332 3.85 10.19 0.17
CA ALA A 332 4.61 10.48 1.39
C ALA A 332 5.59 11.65 1.17
N SER A 333 6.28 11.69 0.03
CA SER A 333 7.19 12.80 -0.33
C SER A 333 6.43 14.10 -0.58
N ILE A 334 5.29 14.07 -1.29
CA ILE A 334 4.42 15.22 -1.53
C ILE A 334 3.99 15.81 -0.19
N ILE A 335 3.41 15.01 0.71
CA ILE A 335 2.94 15.47 2.02
C ILE A 335 4.10 16.10 2.82
N ALA A 336 5.26 15.47 2.84
CA ALA A 336 6.43 15.99 3.56
C ALA A 336 6.90 17.34 2.99
N LEU A 337 7.02 17.45 1.67
CA LEU A 337 7.47 18.65 0.98
C LEU A 337 6.45 19.80 1.04
N SER A 338 5.16 19.48 0.96
CA SER A 338 4.06 20.45 1.10
C SER A 338 3.96 21.04 2.51
N ASN A 339 4.32 20.28 3.55
CA ASN A 339 4.20 20.72 4.95
C ASN A 339 5.48 21.36 5.52
N GLY A 340 6.66 21.08 4.96
CA GLY A 340 7.91 21.61 5.52
C GLY A 340 9.13 21.57 4.59
N GLY A 341 8.94 21.33 3.29
CA GLY A 341 10.03 21.43 2.32
C GLY A 341 10.40 22.89 2.03
N ASN A 342 11.69 23.17 1.81
CA ASN A 342 12.10 24.48 1.31
C ASN A 342 11.73 24.64 -0.17
N VAL A 343 11.67 25.88 -0.65
CA VAL A 343 11.24 26.22 -2.02
C VAL A 343 12.05 25.47 -3.08
N VAL A 344 13.36 25.31 -2.87
CA VAL A 344 14.26 24.60 -3.81
C VAL A 344 13.85 23.13 -3.92
N ALA A 345 13.64 22.44 -2.80
CA ALA A 345 13.22 21.05 -2.78
C ALA A 345 11.81 20.85 -3.37
N GLN A 346 10.89 21.79 -3.12
CA GLN A 346 9.54 21.76 -3.69
C GLN A 346 9.56 21.88 -5.22
N ARG A 347 10.30 22.88 -5.75
CA ARG A 347 10.48 23.09 -7.20
C ARG A 347 11.12 21.87 -7.85
N LYS A 348 12.23 21.39 -7.29
CA LYS A 348 12.91 20.19 -7.78
C LYS A 348 11.98 18.98 -7.84
N TYR A 349 11.24 18.70 -6.76
CA TYR A 349 10.35 17.55 -6.74
C TYR A 349 9.24 17.68 -7.79
N LEU A 350 8.64 18.86 -7.92
CA LEU A 350 7.62 19.14 -8.93
C LEU A 350 8.17 18.89 -10.34
N TYR A 351 9.36 19.42 -10.67
CA TYR A 351 10.01 19.18 -11.95
C TYR A 351 10.30 17.69 -12.17
N ASP A 352 10.92 17.03 -11.18
CA ASP A 352 11.29 15.61 -11.24
C ASP A 352 10.06 14.70 -11.38
N PHE A 353 8.91 15.08 -10.80
CA PHE A 353 7.66 14.34 -10.92
C PHE A 353 7.19 14.22 -12.37
N PHE A 354 7.23 15.33 -13.11
CA PHE A 354 6.86 15.36 -14.52
C PHE A 354 7.96 14.81 -15.41
N ARG A 355 9.25 15.10 -15.15
CA ARG A 355 10.37 14.56 -15.92
C ARG A 355 10.44 13.04 -15.88
N ARG A 356 10.16 12.42 -14.73
CA ARG A 356 10.13 10.95 -14.60
C ARG A 356 9.05 10.30 -15.45
N ARG A 357 7.92 10.98 -15.66
CA ARG A 357 6.76 10.48 -16.43
C ARG A 357 6.82 10.86 -17.90
N ASN A 358 7.39 12.03 -18.21
CA ASN A 358 7.51 12.61 -19.54
C ASN A 358 8.93 13.16 -19.74
N PRO A 359 9.94 12.31 -19.97
CA PRO A 359 11.34 12.74 -20.07
C PRO A 359 11.59 13.75 -21.20
N GLU A 360 10.90 13.57 -22.33
CA GLU A 360 11.05 14.40 -23.53
C GLU A 360 10.43 15.80 -23.38
N SER A 361 9.36 15.93 -22.59
CA SER A 361 8.64 17.21 -22.46
C SER A 361 7.95 17.39 -21.10
N PRO A 362 8.73 17.50 -20.01
CA PRO A 362 8.18 17.68 -18.66
C PRO A 362 7.36 18.97 -18.52
N THR A 363 7.82 20.05 -19.16
CA THR A 363 7.13 21.35 -19.15
C THR A 363 5.76 21.27 -19.81
N LYS A 364 5.65 20.61 -20.97
CA LYS A 364 4.37 20.44 -21.65
C LYS A 364 3.40 19.63 -20.78
N ALA A 365 3.87 18.52 -20.22
CA ALA A 365 3.07 17.68 -19.32
C ALA A 365 2.59 18.44 -18.08
N PHE A 366 3.44 19.29 -17.50
CA PHE A 366 3.02 20.17 -16.40
C PHE A 366 1.97 21.18 -16.84
N ILE A 367 2.13 21.85 -17.99
CA ILE A 367 1.17 22.84 -18.49
C ILE A 367 -0.21 22.20 -18.70
N GLU A 368 -0.26 21.03 -19.33
CA GLU A 368 -1.51 20.28 -19.53
C GLU A 368 -2.14 19.88 -18.19
N TYR A 369 -1.32 19.47 -17.22
CA TYR A 369 -1.81 19.14 -15.89
C TYR A 369 -2.27 20.37 -15.10
N ALA A 370 -1.58 21.50 -15.21
CA ALA A 370 -1.95 22.76 -14.58
C ALA A 370 -3.30 23.28 -15.13
N GLN A 371 -3.55 23.11 -16.43
CA GLN A 371 -4.87 23.37 -17.02
C GLN A 371 -5.94 22.44 -16.43
N ARG A 372 -5.63 21.15 -16.27
CA ARG A 372 -6.52 20.20 -15.62
C ARG A 372 -6.81 20.59 -14.16
N ILE A 373 -5.80 21.07 -13.42
CA ILE A 373 -5.98 21.60 -12.06
C ILE A 373 -6.93 22.80 -12.08
N ALA A 374 -6.71 23.78 -12.98
CA ALA A 374 -7.57 24.95 -13.06
C ALA A 374 -9.04 24.58 -13.31
N VAL A 375 -9.31 23.67 -14.26
CA VAL A 375 -10.66 23.17 -14.53
C VAL A 375 -11.23 22.42 -13.32
N ALA A 376 -10.41 21.63 -12.63
CA ALA A 376 -10.84 20.90 -11.45
C ALA A 376 -11.20 21.85 -10.30
N GLU A 377 -10.38 22.88 -10.06
CA GLU A 377 -10.65 23.91 -9.05
C GLU A 377 -11.92 24.70 -9.39
N GLU A 378 -12.13 25.07 -10.64
CA GLU A 378 -13.34 25.77 -11.06
C GLU A 378 -14.62 24.93 -10.83
N LYS A 379 -14.59 23.65 -11.22
CA LYS A 379 -15.79 22.81 -11.25
C LYS A 379 -16.05 22.05 -9.96
N TYR A 380 -14.99 21.63 -9.26
CA TYR A 380 -15.06 20.62 -8.20
C TYR A 380 -14.42 21.04 -6.89
N SER A 381 -13.92 22.27 -6.77
CA SER A 381 -13.60 22.83 -5.45
C SER A 381 -14.87 23.24 -4.70
N THR A 382 -14.71 23.54 -3.41
CA THR A 382 -15.74 24.12 -2.58
C THR A 382 -15.17 25.31 -1.82
N LYS A 383 -16.00 26.05 -1.09
CA LYS A 383 -15.54 27.17 -0.25
C LYS A 383 -14.43 26.78 0.74
N THR A 384 -14.36 25.51 1.16
CA THR A 384 -13.44 25.03 2.20
C THR A 384 -12.51 23.92 1.75
N MET A 385 -12.64 23.43 0.51
CA MET A 385 -11.85 22.30 0.01
C MET A 385 -11.37 22.59 -1.40
N LYS A 386 -10.08 22.37 -1.65
CA LYS A 386 -9.49 22.38 -2.98
C LYS A 386 -9.97 21.17 -3.78
N ALA A 387 -9.87 21.22 -5.10
CA ALA A 387 -10.35 20.13 -5.95
C ALA A 387 -9.65 18.79 -5.66
N TYR A 388 -8.35 18.80 -5.36
CA TYR A 388 -7.62 17.58 -5.01
C TYR A 388 -8.11 16.92 -3.70
N GLU A 389 -8.93 17.62 -2.89
CA GLU A 389 -9.50 17.11 -1.64
C GLU A 389 -10.93 16.57 -1.80
N THR A 390 -11.60 16.89 -2.90
CA THR A 390 -12.96 16.42 -3.21
C THR A 390 -12.93 15.14 -4.04
N ASP A 391 -13.99 14.32 -3.96
CA ASP A 391 -14.01 13.05 -4.68
C ASP A 391 -14.12 13.23 -6.20
N ARG A 392 -14.94 14.18 -6.65
CA ARG A 392 -15.02 14.54 -8.08
C ARG A 392 -13.70 15.14 -8.57
N GLY A 393 -13.13 16.06 -7.81
CA GLY A 393 -11.88 16.72 -8.19
C GLY A 393 -10.69 15.76 -8.23
N ARG A 394 -10.50 14.87 -7.24
CA ARG A 394 -9.43 13.86 -7.28
C ARG A 394 -9.59 12.89 -8.46
N ILE A 395 -10.81 12.48 -8.79
CA ILE A 395 -11.07 11.55 -9.91
C ILE A 395 -10.81 12.24 -11.23
N PHE A 396 -11.27 13.49 -11.39
CA PHE A 396 -10.99 14.30 -12.56
C PHE A 396 -9.50 14.58 -12.74
N LEU A 397 -8.78 14.91 -11.66
CA LEU A 397 -7.33 15.13 -11.72
C LEU A 397 -6.59 13.87 -12.15
N LYS A 398 -7.02 12.71 -11.64
CA LYS A 398 -6.40 11.42 -11.95
C LYS A 398 -6.64 11.00 -13.40
N HIS A 399 -7.90 10.91 -13.81
CA HIS A 399 -8.29 10.30 -15.09
C HIS A 399 -8.62 11.31 -16.20
N GLY A 400 -8.63 12.61 -15.90
CA GLY A 400 -9.07 13.64 -16.83
C GLY A 400 -10.60 13.74 -16.92
N PRO A 401 -11.13 14.46 -17.94
CA PRO A 401 -12.57 14.62 -18.12
C PRO A 401 -13.25 13.29 -18.46
N PRO A 402 -14.44 13.01 -17.88
CA PRO A 402 -15.24 11.85 -18.26
C PRO A 402 -15.76 11.97 -19.69
N ASN A 403 -15.99 10.83 -20.36
CA ASN A 403 -16.57 10.79 -21.70
C ASN A 403 -18.05 11.18 -21.69
N GLN A 404 -18.77 10.82 -20.62
CA GLN A 404 -20.18 11.12 -20.45
C GLN A 404 -20.46 11.39 -18.97
N ILE A 405 -21.29 12.39 -18.69
CA ILE A 405 -21.86 12.65 -17.37
C ILE A 405 -23.38 12.52 -17.50
N GLU A 406 -23.97 11.69 -16.66
CA GLU A 406 -25.42 11.63 -16.44
C GLU A 406 -25.73 12.16 -15.04
N ASN A 407 -26.97 12.57 -14.81
CA ASN A 407 -27.48 13.05 -13.52
C ASN A 407 -28.86 12.46 -13.22
N GLU A 408 -29.51 12.89 -12.14
CA GLU A 408 -30.84 12.42 -11.75
C GLU A 408 -31.93 12.56 -12.83
N PHE A 409 -31.74 13.48 -13.78
CA PHE A 409 -32.65 13.69 -14.90
C PHE A 409 -32.31 12.84 -16.14
N THR A 410 -31.06 12.39 -16.26
CA THR A 410 -30.53 11.77 -17.49
C THR A 410 -29.94 10.36 -17.29
N ASP A 411 -29.93 9.84 -16.06
CA ASP A 411 -29.46 8.48 -15.75
C ASP A 411 -30.31 7.41 -16.42
N ARG A 412 -29.81 6.91 -17.56
CA ARG A 412 -30.48 5.92 -18.40
C ARG A 412 -30.66 4.56 -17.74
N LYS A 413 -29.91 4.27 -16.67
CA LYS A 413 -29.99 2.99 -15.94
C LYS A 413 -30.92 3.08 -14.73
N ARG A 414 -31.51 4.25 -14.44
CA ARG A 414 -32.50 4.40 -13.37
C ARG A 414 -33.82 3.76 -13.82
N THR A 415 -34.29 2.78 -13.06
CA THR A 415 -35.54 2.06 -13.32
C THR A 415 -36.70 2.48 -12.41
N SER A 416 -36.44 3.38 -11.45
CA SER A 416 -37.40 3.78 -10.43
C SER A 416 -38.43 4.81 -10.89
N HIS A 417 -39.65 4.64 -10.39
CA HIS A 417 -40.81 5.53 -10.61
C HIS A 417 -40.88 6.69 -9.60
N LEU A 418 -39.90 6.83 -8.69
CA LEU A 418 -39.89 7.95 -7.74
C LEU A 418 -39.75 9.29 -8.49
N GLU A 419 -40.45 10.30 -7.98
CA GLU A 419 -40.32 11.67 -8.46
C GLU A 419 -38.87 12.14 -8.28
N ILE A 420 -38.29 12.72 -9.34
CA ILE A 420 -36.89 13.17 -9.34
C ILE A 420 -36.63 14.19 -8.22
N SER A 421 -37.64 15.00 -7.89
CA SER A 421 -37.64 15.96 -6.78
C SER A 421 -37.34 15.35 -5.41
N SER A 422 -37.55 14.04 -5.24
CA SER A 422 -37.30 13.32 -3.99
C SER A 422 -35.87 12.79 -3.87
N LEU A 423 -35.08 12.79 -4.95
CA LEU A 423 -33.71 12.28 -4.97
C LEU A 423 -32.70 13.39 -4.64
N PRO A 424 -31.65 13.11 -3.86
CA PRO A 424 -30.53 14.04 -3.75
C PRO A 424 -29.82 14.15 -5.11
N PRO A 425 -29.30 15.34 -5.49
CA PRO A 425 -28.53 15.51 -6.72
C PRO A 425 -27.38 14.52 -6.82
N TYR A 426 -27.21 13.90 -7.99
CA TYR A 426 -26.15 12.94 -8.21
C TYR A 426 -25.61 13.01 -9.63
N GLU A 427 -24.37 12.54 -9.82
CA GLU A 427 -23.73 12.46 -11.12
C GLU A 427 -23.19 11.05 -11.35
N VAL A 428 -23.31 10.55 -12.58
CA VAL A 428 -22.69 9.29 -13.01
C VAL A 428 -21.73 9.61 -14.15
N TRP A 429 -20.45 9.47 -13.87
CA TRP A 429 -19.37 9.71 -14.82
C TRP A 429 -18.96 8.39 -15.47
N TYR A 430 -18.91 8.38 -16.80
CA TYR A 430 -18.47 7.23 -17.58
C TYR A 430 -17.15 7.52 -18.27
N TYR A 431 -16.22 6.58 -18.14
CA TYR A 431 -14.95 6.54 -18.84
C TYR A 431 -14.91 5.29 -19.70
N TYR A 432 -14.80 5.45 -21.03
CA TYR A 432 -14.74 4.32 -21.96
C TYR A 432 -13.42 3.57 -21.82
N ALA A 433 -12.33 4.29 -21.51
CA ALA A 433 -11.03 3.73 -21.16
C ALA A 433 -10.35 4.58 -20.08
N ILE A 434 -9.66 3.93 -19.14
CA ILE A 434 -8.68 4.55 -18.25
C ILE A 434 -7.34 3.84 -18.43
N GLU A 435 -6.33 4.59 -18.86
CA GLU A 435 -5.06 4.06 -19.35
C GLU A 435 -4.20 3.49 -18.21
N GLU A 436 -4.24 4.08 -17.02
CA GLU A 436 -3.30 3.74 -15.93
C GLU A 436 -3.46 2.31 -15.41
N ARG A 437 -4.63 1.70 -15.64
CA ARG A 437 -4.97 0.34 -15.21
C ARG A 437 -5.52 -0.54 -16.32
N ASN A 438 -5.45 -0.07 -17.57
CA ASN A 438 -6.00 -0.75 -18.74
C ASN A 438 -7.44 -1.25 -18.51
N GLN A 439 -8.29 -0.38 -17.95
CA GLN A 439 -9.70 -0.71 -17.72
C GLN A 439 -10.59 0.01 -18.74
N THR A 440 -11.65 -0.65 -19.15
CA THR A 440 -12.68 -0.08 -20.03
C THR A 440 -14.04 -0.06 -19.33
N ASN A 441 -14.95 0.78 -19.82
CA ASN A 441 -16.33 0.90 -19.32
C ASN A 441 -16.41 1.14 -17.80
N VAL A 442 -15.63 2.11 -17.33
CA VAL A 442 -15.57 2.48 -15.91
C VAL A 442 -16.65 3.50 -15.58
N GLU A 443 -17.36 3.27 -14.48
CA GLU A 443 -18.43 4.12 -13.94
C GLU A 443 -17.97 4.66 -12.59
N PHE A 444 -18.21 5.95 -12.34
CA PHE A 444 -18.13 6.58 -11.03
C PHE A 444 -19.44 7.31 -10.74
N ALA A 445 -20.15 6.91 -9.69
CA ALA A 445 -21.35 7.60 -9.24
C ALA A 445 -21.04 8.45 -8.02
N PHE A 446 -21.49 9.70 -8.03
CA PHE A 446 -21.30 10.66 -6.97
C PHE A 446 -22.63 11.23 -6.52
N VAL A 447 -22.75 11.59 -5.25
CA VAL A 447 -23.98 12.14 -4.69
C VAL A 447 -23.68 13.34 -3.81
N GLN A 448 -24.52 14.36 -3.91
CA GLN A 448 -24.47 15.51 -3.02
C GLN A 448 -25.05 15.12 -1.65
N THR A 449 -24.18 15.07 -0.64
CA THR A 449 -24.56 14.64 0.71
C THR A 449 -25.10 15.77 1.59
N SER A 450 -24.93 17.03 1.17
CA SER A 450 -25.45 18.21 1.85
C SER A 450 -25.96 19.23 0.85
N LEU A 451 -27.22 19.64 1.00
CA LEU A 451 -27.89 20.59 0.10
C LEU A 451 -27.27 22.01 0.13
N GLY A 452 -26.33 22.28 1.04
CA GLY A 452 -25.67 23.58 1.20
C GLY A 452 -24.32 23.74 0.52
N ASN A 453 -23.73 22.68 -0.07
CA ASN A 453 -22.45 22.78 -0.77
C ASN A 453 -22.39 21.88 -2.02
N ASN A 454 -21.61 22.30 -3.03
CA ASN A 454 -21.37 21.52 -4.25
C ASN A 454 -20.40 20.33 -4.01
N ASN A 455 -20.36 19.77 -2.79
CA ASN A 455 -19.46 18.69 -2.42
C ASN A 455 -20.14 17.34 -2.66
N TYR A 456 -19.78 16.71 -3.76
CA TYR A 456 -20.30 15.39 -4.10
C TYR A 456 -19.31 14.33 -3.63
N LYS A 457 -19.86 13.27 -3.06
CA LYS A 457 -19.11 12.16 -2.48
C LYS A 457 -19.22 10.93 -3.36
N LEU A 458 -18.13 10.17 -3.49
CA LEU A 458 -18.12 8.95 -4.31
C LEU A 458 -19.02 7.89 -3.68
N LEU A 459 -20.11 7.54 -4.38
CA LEU A 459 -21.09 6.58 -3.94
C LEU A 459 -20.85 5.17 -4.54
N HIS A 460 -20.28 5.09 -5.74
CA HIS A 460 -19.94 3.83 -6.40
C HIS A 460 -18.84 4.02 -7.43
N SER A 461 -18.01 3.00 -7.62
CA SER A 461 -17.10 2.89 -8.75
C SER A 461 -16.95 1.45 -9.22
N THR A 462 -16.77 1.27 -10.53
CA THR A 462 -16.29 -0.01 -11.11
C THR A 462 -14.78 -0.03 -11.34
N ALA A 463 -14.07 1.07 -11.08
CA ALA A 463 -12.62 1.14 -11.18
C ALA A 463 -11.97 0.21 -10.15
N ILE A 464 -10.91 -0.50 -10.54
CA ILE A 464 -10.15 -1.35 -9.63
C ILE A 464 -9.59 -0.45 -8.54
N GLY A 465 -9.68 -0.88 -7.27
CA GLY A 465 -9.13 -0.15 -6.13
C GLY A 465 -9.94 1.07 -5.65
N GLU A 466 -11.13 1.30 -6.20
CA GLU A 466 -12.08 2.32 -5.72
C GLU A 466 -13.27 1.67 -4.99
N PHE A 467 -14.07 2.48 -4.30
CA PHE A 467 -15.23 2.01 -3.54
C PHE A 467 -16.33 1.46 -4.47
N LYS A 468 -16.73 0.19 -4.31
CA LYS A 468 -17.75 -0.45 -5.14
C LYS A 468 -19.02 -0.77 -4.34
N ASN A 469 -20.12 -0.10 -4.69
CA ASN A 469 -21.45 -0.34 -4.14
C ASN A 469 -22.45 -0.63 -5.28
N THR A 470 -22.70 -1.88 -5.65
CA THR A 470 -23.53 -2.21 -6.83
C THR A 470 -24.98 -1.77 -6.70
N ASP A 471 -25.47 -1.61 -5.48
CA ASP A 471 -26.88 -1.35 -5.19
C ASP A 471 -27.14 0.14 -4.92
N TRP A 472 -26.21 1.00 -5.34
CA TRP A 472 -26.22 2.43 -5.00
C TRP A 472 -27.48 3.16 -5.47
N ARG A 473 -28.04 2.79 -6.63
CA ARG A 473 -29.30 3.36 -7.15
C ARG A 473 -30.47 3.02 -6.24
N THR A 474 -30.61 1.76 -5.85
CA THR A 474 -31.63 1.33 -4.88
C THR A 474 -31.42 1.97 -3.51
N ALA A 475 -30.17 2.19 -3.09
CA ALA A 475 -29.84 2.86 -1.83
C ALA A 475 -30.21 4.35 -1.83
N LEU A 476 -30.09 5.05 -2.96
CA LEU A 476 -30.58 6.43 -3.15
C LEU A 476 -32.10 6.49 -3.00
N GLU A 477 -32.80 5.58 -3.68
CA GLU A 477 -34.27 5.53 -3.73
C GLU A 477 -34.90 5.18 -2.37
N LYS A 478 -34.32 4.23 -1.64
CA LYS A 478 -34.75 3.88 -0.28
C LYS A 478 -34.61 5.03 0.72
N LYS A 479 -33.72 6.00 0.46
CA LYS A 479 -33.57 7.19 1.30
C LYS A 479 -34.55 8.29 0.92
N ALA A 480 -34.77 8.51 -0.38
CA ALA A 480 -35.78 9.45 -0.87
C ALA A 480 -37.19 9.16 -0.33
N THR A 481 -37.53 7.88 -0.15
CA THR A 481 -38.83 7.43 0.38
C THR A 481 -38.98 7.54 1.90
N ASN A 482 -37.88 7.65 2.64
CA ASN A 482 -37.87 7.83 4.10
C ASN A 482 -37.57 9.31 4.42
N SER A 483 -38.54 10.18 4.14
CA SER A 483 -38.47 11.65 4.07
C SER A 483 -38.10 12.42 5.36
N ASN A 484 -37.44 11.78 6.34
CA ASN A 484 -37.04 12.42 7.61
C ASN A 484 -35.53 12.41 7.90
N ASN A 485 -34.65 11.99 7.00
CA ASN A 485 -33.20 12.09 7.23
C ASN A 485 -32.39 12.16 5.94
N PHE A 486 -32.20 13.38 5.41
CA PHE A 486 -31.21 13.65 4.35
C PHE A 486 -29.74 13.59 4.86
N ASP A 487 -29.51 13.36 6.15
CA ASP A 487 -28.21 13.55 6.80
C ASP A 487 -27.29 12.33 6.89
N TYR A 488 -27.63 11.19 6.27
CA TYR A 488 -26.78 10.00 6.37
C TYR A 488 -26.59 9.32 5.02
N MET A 489 -25.60 9.76 4.24
CA MET A 489 -24.82 8.83 3.43
C MET A 489 -23.45 8.63 4.09
N PRO A 490 -23.13 7.46 4.66
CA PRO A 490 -21.76 7.18 5.04
C PRO A 490 -20.98 6.99 3.75
N VAL A 491 -20.40 8.08 3.24
CA VAL A 491 -19.28 8.00 2.31
C VAL A 491 -18.02 8.13 3.16
N ASP A 492 -17.65 6.99 3.75
CA ASP A 492 -16.50 6.89 4.63
C ASP A 492 -15.21 6.93 3.79
N LYS A 493 -14.38 7.95 4.04
CA LYS A 493 -13.00 8.09 3.52
C LYS A 493 -12.09 6.98 4.05
#